data_AF-A0AA37KAF9-F1
#
_entry.id   AF-A0AA37KAF9-F1
#
_cell.length_a   1.000
_cell.length_b   1.000
_cell.length_c   1.000
_cell.angle_alpha   90.00
_cell.angle_beta   90.00
_cell.angle_gamma   90.00
#
_symmetry.space_group_name_H-M   'P 1'
#
loop_
_entity.id
_entity.type
_entity.pdbx_description
1 polymer ?
#
loop_
_entity_poly.entity_id
_entity_poly.type
_entity_poly.pdbx_seq_one_letter_code
_entity_poly.pdbx_strand_id
1 'polypeptide(L)' 'MKKFDFIKPGRKVFWRDPDHGISSGEYEVVSVPEVIEKDSVIMIASEFSEAEVYPSELQPT' A
#
# COMPACT_ATOMS: atom_id res chain seq x y z
N MET A 1 15.88 -2.60 -10.17
CA MET A 1 14.54 -2.17 -9.72
C MET A 1 14.60 -2.08 -8.20
N LYS A 2 14.37 -0.91 -7.60
CA LYS A 2 14.33 -0.83 -6.14
C LYS A 2 13.05 -1.54 -5.67
N LYS A 3 13.12 -2.14 -4.49
CA LYS A 3 12.09 -3.05 -3.95
C LYS A 3 10.66 -2.44 -3.93
N PHE A 4 10.55 -1.12 -3.80
CA PHE A 4 9.29 -0.41 -3.60
C PHE A 4 8.96 0.62 -4.70
N ASP A 5 9.60 0.54 -5.87
CA ASP A 5 9.42 1.53 -6.96
C ASP A 5 7.97 1.64 -7.49
N PHE A 6 7.11 0.66 -7.17
CA PHE A 6 5.70 0.62 -7.56
C PHE A 6 4.78 1.40 -6.60
N ILE A 7 5.24 1.69 -5.38
CA ILE A 7 4.46 2.39 -4.35
C ILE A 7 4.63 3.90 -4.57
N LYS A 8 3.66 4.53 -5.24
CA LYS A 8 3.66 5.96 -5.58
C LYS A 8 2.24 6.51 -5.52
N PRO A 9 2.03 7.75 -5.05
CA PRO A 9 0.70 8.36 -5.01
C PRO A 9 -0.03 8.24 -6.36
N GLY A 10 -1.31 7.88 -6.33
CA GLY A 10 -2.14 7.66 -7.51
C GLY A 10 -1.98 6.29 -8.19
N ARG A 11 -1.10 5.41 -7.67
CA ARG A 11 -0.98 4.03 -8.19
C ARG A 11 -1.93 3.08 -7.49
N LYS A 12 -2.56 2.21 -8.28
CA LYS A 12 -3.23 1.03 -7.77
C LYS A 12 -2.23 0.00 -7.27
N VAL A 13 -2.54 -0.59 -6.14
CA VAL A 13 -1.80 -1.67 -5.47
C VAL A 13 -2.81 -2.66 -4.88
N PHE A 14 -2.39 -3.92 -4.75
CA PHE A 14 -3.14 -4.91 -4.00
C PHE A 14 -2.60 -4.96 -2.57
N TRP A 15 -3.44 -4.69 -1.58
CA TRP A 15 -3.10 -4.86 -0.17
C TRP A 15 -3.44 -6.29 0.28
N ARG A 16 -2.45 -6.98 0.85
CA ARG A 16 -2.63 -8.22 1.60
C ARG A 16 -2.79 -7.90 3.07
N ASP A 17 -4.04 -7.66 3.47
CA ASP A 17 -4.42 -7.44 4.86
C ASP A 17 -3.93 -8.60 5.75
N PRO A 18 -3.07 -8.32 6.76
CA PRO A 18 -2.58 -9.35 7.67
C PRO A 18 -3.68 -9.96 8.56
N ASP A 19 -4.84 -9.31 8.71
CA ASP A 19 -5.99 -9.83 9.46
C ASP A 19 -6.80 -10.82 8.62
N HIS A 20 -6.18 -11.97 8.32
CA HIS A 20 -6.78 -13.07 7.55
C HIS A 20 -7.30 -12.68 6.16
N GLY A 21 -6.83 -11.55 5.62
CA GLY A 21 -7.25 -11.02 4.33
C GLY A 21 -8.66 -10.43 4.30
N ILE A 22 -9.26 -10.11 5.46
CA ILE A 22 -10.63 -9.58 5.55
C ILE A 22 -10.81 -8.31 4.70
N SER A 23 -9.83 -7.40 4.75
CA SER A 23 -9.84 -6.13 4.00
C SER A 23 -8.92 -6.15 2.78
N SER A 24 -8.40 -7.32 2.39
CA SER A 24 -7.53 -7.44 1.22
C SER A 24 -8.25 -6.99 -0.04
N GLY A 25 -7.55 -6.29 -0.91
CA GLY A 25 -8.16 -5.79 -2.13
C GLY A 25 -7.29 -4.79 -2.88
N GLU A 26 -7.86 -4.22 -3.94
CA GLU A 26 -7.24 -3.13 -4.67
C GLU A 26 -7.48 -1.79 -3.96
N TYR A 27 -6.41 -1.02 -3.78
CA TYR A 27 -6.43 0.32 -3.23
C TYR A 27 -5.56 1.23 -4.09
N GLU A 28 -5.78 2.53 -3.98
CA GLU A 28 -4.89 3.56 -4.50
C GLU A 28 -3.95 4.04 -3.39
N VAL A 29 -2.66 4.22 -3.71
CA VAL A 29 -1.71 4.85 -2.80
C VAL A 29 -2.04 6.33 -2.69
N VAL A 30 -2.29 6.81 -1.48
CA VAL A 30 -2.64 8.21 -1.18
C VAL A 30 -1.40 9.01 -0.83
N SER A 31 -0.57 8.50 0.08
CA SER A 31 0.64 9.20 0.55
C SER A 31 1.77 8.23 0.86
N VAL A 32 3.00 8.72 0.67
CA VAL A 32 4.25 8.00 0.93
C VAL A 32 5.25 8.95 1.60
N PRO A 33 6.18 8.46 2.43
CA PRO A 33 7.32 9.25 2.88
C PRO A 33 8.28 9.55 1.72
N GLU A 34 9.18 10.51 1.93
CA GLU A 34 10.20 10.89 0.93
C GLU A 34 11.12 9.71 0.55
N VAL A 35 11.47 8.88 1.53
CA VAL A 35 12.23 7.65 1.35
C VAL A 35 11.41 6.48 1.90
N ILE A 36 11.17 5.48 1.06
CA ILE A 36 10.43 4.27 1.46
C ILE A 36 11.41 3.21 2.00
N GLU A 37 11.28 2.93 3.29
CA GLU A 37 11.95 1.84 4.00
C GLU A 37 10.95 0.74 4.36
N LYS A 38 11.42 -0.37 4.95
CA LYS A 38 10.55 -1.55 5.19
C LYS A 38 9.41 -1.29 6.16
N ASP A 39 9.61 -0.36 7.09
CA ASP A 39 8.75 0.01 8.22
C ASP A 39 8.13 1.41 8.02
N SER A 40 8.28 1.98 6.82
CA SER A 40 7.52 3.14 6.41
C SER A 40 6.02 2.86 6.49
N VAL A 41 5.26 3.90 6.81
CA VAL A 41 3.80 3.86 6.79
C VAL A 41 3.33 4.45 5.46
N ILE A 42 2.51 3.68 4.74
CA ILE A 42 1.91 4.08 3.48
C ILE A 42 0.41 4.23 3.71
N MET A 43 -0.17 5.36 3.30
CA MET A 43 -1.62 5.52 3.30
C MET A 43 -2.17 4.99 1.98
N ILE A 44 -3.14 4.09 2.04
CA ILE A 44 -3.90 3.59 0.90
C ILE A 44 -5.38 3.85 1.08
N ALA A 45 -6.11 4.07 0.00
CA ALA A 45 -7.55 4.27 0.04
C ALA A 45 -8.26 3.58 -1.14
N SER A 46 -9.47 3.11 -0.87
CA SER A 46 -10.45 2.68 -1.86
C SER A 46 -11.64 3.64 -1.82
N GLU A 47 -12.70 3.35 -2.57
CA GLU A 47 -13.95 4.10 -2.47
C GLU A 47 -14.60 3.99 -1.08
N PHE A 48 -14.35 2.90 -0.35
CA PHE A 48 -15.08 2.55 0.88
C PHE A 48 -14.24 2.55 2.15
N SER A 49 -12.91 2.58 2.04
CA SER A 49 -12.00 2.39 3.17
C SER A 49 -10.65 3.04 2.94
N GLU A 50 -9.98 3.41 4.02
CA GLU A 50 -8.57 3.81 4.04
C GLU A 50 -7.81 3.00 5.08
N ALA A 51 -6.51 2.81 4.86
CA ALA A 51 -5.65 2.06 5.77
C ALA A 51 -4.20 2.56 5.74
N GLU A 52 -3.56 2.52 6.90
CA GLU A 52 -2.11 2.66 7.05
C GLU A 52 -1.46 1.27 7.02
N VAL A 53 -0.53 1.07 6.08
CA VAL A 53 0.04 -0.26 5.80
C VAL A 53 1.55 -0.22 5.64
N TYR A 54 2.19 -1.37 5.78
CA TYR A 54 3.62 -1.52 5.48
C TYR A 54 3.86 -1.82 3.99
N PRO A 55 4.96 -1.34 3.40
CA PRO A 55 5.33 -1.62 2.01
C PRO A 55 5.41 -3.12 1.66
N SER A 56 5.73 -3.98 2.63
CA SER A 56 5.77 -5.43 2.43
C SER A 56 4.41 -6.09 2.25
N GLU A 57 3.32 -5.40 2.63
CA GLU A 57 1.95 -5.89 2.48
C GLU A 57 1.36 -5.54 1.12
N LEU A 58 2.03 -4.67 0.35
CA LEU A 58 1.58 -4.20 -0.94
C LEU A 58 2.18 -5.00 -2.09
N GLN A 59 1.37 -5.23 -3.12
CA GLN A 59 1.79 -5.82 -4.38
C GLN A 59 1.40 -4.93 -5.56
N PRO A 60 2.20 -4.90 -6.64
CA PRO A 60 1.78 -4.27 -7.88
C PRO A 60 0.60 -5.06 -8.48
N THR A 61 -0.43 -4.34 -8.92
CA THR A 61 -1.54 -4.86 -9.74
C THR A 61 -1.17 -4.92 -11.20
#